data_AF-A0A162MPI2-F1
#
_entry.id   AF-A0A162MPI2-F1
#
_cell.length_a   1.000
_cell.length_b   1.000
_cell.length_c   1.000
_cell.angle_alpha   90.00
_cell.angle_beta   90.00
_cell.angle_gamma   90.00
#
_symmetry.space_group_name_H-M   'P 1'
#
loop_
_entity.id
_entity.type
_entity.pdbx_description
1 polymer ?
#
loop_
_entity_poly.entity_id
_entity_poly.type
_entity_poly.pdbx_seq_one_letter_code
_entity_poly.pdbx_strand_id
1 'polypeptide(L)'
;MKTSTPVALLSLISGIAALPSLRSVHVRDCKAGHLVCQGQALFGICNLNSKAIFMSVAEGTKCVCSGSDCTIVAAAGPAQASQGPAPTSQPAAAPTSQSAAAPTSQSAAAPTSQPAAAPTSQAAPPATQPSSTAAAPPAQSSAPPAPSSAPGGVFQETSISTPPAATQPAATASQPATPAGTAGVDIGLGKGYLKVFLGTGAASSGWPEEDQWASFDSLWAANEANVLPIGCGAFGQANDSPQEIADIKAAILSVAASSGVDSRFILAIVMQESNGCVRVPTTNGGVRNPGLMQSHDGSHTCDGVNPCPKETILGMIQDGVEGTPAGDGLKQLLAKAGGTGAQTYYKAARMYNSGSIDGSGLLEGGGATHCYASDVANRLIGWSEGVGGCRL
;
A
#
# COMPACT_ATOMS: atom_id res chain seq x y z
N MET A 1 -10.44 26.03 -75.36
CA MET A 1 -11.68 25.55 -74.72
C MET A 1 -11.30 24.87 -73.42
N LYS A 2 -11.92 25.29 -72.32
CA LYS A 2 -11.72 24.76 -70.96
C LYS A 2 -12.66 23.57 -70.77
N THR A 3 -12.19 22.50 -70.15
CA THR A 3 -13.04 21.55 -69.40
C THR A 3 -12.27 21.00 -68.20
N SER A 4 -13.02 20.76 -67.14
CA SER A 4 -12.63 20.82 -65.74
C SER A 4 -12.31 19.45 -65.11
N THR A 5 -11.55 19.51 -64.00
CA THR A 5 -11.38 18.67 -62.78
C THR A 5 -12.43 17.54 -62.50
N PRO A 6 -12.17 16.48 -61.65
CA PRO A 6 -11.36 16.54 -60.42
C PRO A 6 -10.53 15.31 -59.93
N VAL A 7 -9.51 15.68 -59.12
CA VAL A 7 -8.97 15.12 -57.84
C VAL A 7 -9.45 13.75 -57.31
N ALA A 8 -8.47 12.89 -57.00
CA ALA A 8 -8.42 12.09 -55.75
C ALA A 8 -6.97 11.65 -55.46
N LEU A 9 -6.29 12.36 -54.55
CA LEU A 9 -4.98 11.98 -54.00
C LEU A 9 -5.21 11.38 -52.61
N LEU A 10 -4.97 10.07 -52.45
CA LEU A 10 -4.95 9.41 -51.15
C LEU A 10 -3.63 9.73 -50.45
N SER A 11 -3.69 10.50 -49.36
CA SER A 11 -2.64 10.61 -48.36
C SER A 11 -3.03 9.78 -47.15
N LEU A 12 -2.35 8.64 -46.92
CA LEU A 12 -2.33 7.99 -45.61
C LEU A 12 -1.37 8.77 -44.71
N ILE A 13 -1.91 9.53 -43.77
CA ILE A 13 -1.20 10.00 -42.59
C ILE A 13 -1.71 9.16 -41.42
N SER A 14 -0.88 8.24 -40.93
CA SER A 14 -1.11 7.56 -39.66
C SER A 14 -1.13 8.59 -38.54
N GLY A 15 -2.26 8.70 -37.85
CA GLY A 15 -2.43 9.56 -36.69
C GLY A 15 -1.54 9.09 -35.53
N ILE A 16 -0.46 9.83 -35.29
CA ILE A 16 0.16 9.89 -33.97
C ILE A 16 -0.86 10.61 -33.09
N ALA A 17 -1.53 9.88 -32.20
CA ALA A 17 -2.27 10.51 -31.11
C ALA A 17 -1.25 11.22 -30.22
N ALA A 18 -1.09 12.52 -30.44
CA ALA A 18 -0.38 13.40 -29.54
C ALA A 18 -1.12 13.39 -28.20
N LEU A 19 -0.51 12.77 -27.17
CA LEU A 19 -0.85 13.08 -25.79
C LEU A 19 -0.77 14.61 -25.66
N PRO A 20 -1.85 15.32 -25.29
CA PRO A 20 -1.75 16.74 -25.06
C PRO A 20 -0.77 16.94 -23.90
N SER A 21 0.36 17.58 -24.18
CA SER A 21 1.25 18.09 -23.14
C SER A 21 0.41 18.84 -22.11
N LEU A 22 0.28 18.31 -20.90
CA LEU A 22 -0.49 18.92 -19.80
C LEU A 22 0.17 20.26 -19.43
N ARG A 23 -0.23 21.33 -20.12
CA ARG A 23 0.22 22.68 -19.84
C ARG A 23 -0.60 23.20 -18.66
N SER A 24 0.06 23.41 -17.53
CA SER A 24 -0.51 24.15 -16.41
C SER A 24 -0.85 25.58 -16.86
N VAL A 25 -2.10 26.00 -16.72
CA VAL A 25 -2.56 27.35 -17.10
C VAL A 25 -2.67 28.20 -15.84
N HIS A 26 -2.20 29.45 -15.90
CA HIS A 26 -2.38 30.40 -14.81
C HIS A 26 -3.83 30.89 -14.80
N VAL A 27 -4.49 30.78 -13.65
CA VAL A 27 -5.91 31.16 -13.50
C VAL A 27 -5.99 32.33 -12.52
N ARG A 28 -6.72 33.39 -12.89
CA ARG A 28 -6.90 34.57 -12.02
C ARG A 28 -7.69 34.17 -10.77
N ASP A 29 -7.27 34.69 -9.62
CA ASP A 29 -7.90 34.45 -8.30
C ASP A 29 -7.95 32.97 -7.86
N CYS A 30 -7.05 32.16 -8.43
CA CYS A 30 -6.90 30.74 -8.19
C CYS A 30 -6.17 30.48 -6.86
N LYS A 31 -6.93 30.11 -5.83
CA LYS A 31 -6.44 29.69 -4.51
C LYS A 31 -6.19 28.19 -4.49
N ALA A 32 -5.13 27.73 -3.84
CA ALA A 32 -4.83 26.30 -3.75
C ALA A 32 -6.05 25.50 -3.25
N GLY A 33 -6.37 24.42 -3.96
CA GLY A 33 -7.52 23.56 -3.66
C GLY A 33 -8.86 24.02 -4.28
N HIS A 34 -8.97 25.23 -4.83
CA HIS A 34 -10.19 25.65 -5.52
C HIS A 34 -10.35 24.94 -6.86
N LEU A 35 -11.59 24.53 -7.15
CA LEU A 35 -11.99 24.00 -8.45
C LEU A 35 -12.31 25.14 -9.41
N VAL A 36 -11.84 25.04 -10.65
CA VAL A 36 -12.09 26.00 -11.74
C VAL A 36 -12.53 25.26 -12.99
N CYS A 37 -13.46 25.83 -13.76
CA CYS A 37 -13.96 25.23 -15.00
C CYS A 37 -13.35 25.90 -16.24
N GLN A 38 -13.02 25.11 -17.26
CA GLN A 38 -12.75 25.61 -18.61
C GLN A 38 -13.85 25.11 -19.55
N GLY A 39 -14.93 25.88 -19.62
CA GLY A 39 -16.19 25.40 -20.20
C GLY A 39 -16.84 24.31 -19.34
N GLN A 40 -17.79 23.56 -19.91
CA GLN A 40 -18.51 22.52 -19.20
C GLN A 40 -17.78 21.17 -19.16
N ALA A 41 -16.83 20.95 -20.07
CA ALA A 41 -16.20 19.66 -20.30
C ALA A 41 -14.87 19.48 -19.57
N LEU A 42 -14.28 20.55 -19.04
CA LEU A 42 -12.98 20.52 -18.37
C LEU A 42 -13.07 21.18 -17.00
N PHE A 43 -12.40 20.57 -16.02
CA PHE A 43 -12.19 21.14 -14.70
C PHE A 43 -10.71 21.09 -14.34
N GLY A 44 -10.27 21.99 -13.47
CA GLY A 44 -8.92 22.00 -12.93
C GLY A 44 -8.94 22.33 -11.44
N ILE A 45 -7.93 21.86 -10.73
CA ILE A 45 -7.71 22.19 -9.32
C ILE A 45 -6.51 23.12 -9.24
N CYS A 46 -6.72 24.26 -8.60
CA CYS A 46 -5.72 25.27 -8.36
C CYS A 46 -4.60 24.76 -7.42
N ASN A 47 -3.34 25.01 -7.77
CA ASN A 47 -2.19 24.76 -6.90
C ASN A 47 -1.72 26.06 -6.19
N LEU A 48 -0.69 25.93 -5.35
CA LEU A 48 -0.10 27.04 -4.57
C LEU A 48 0.48 28.18 -5.42
N ASN A 49 0.70 27.97 -6.73
CA ASN A 49 1.23 28.96 -7.66
C ASN A 49 0.14 29.60 -8.55
N SER A 50 -1.12 29.50 -8.16
CA SER A 50 -2.28 29.95 -8.95
C SER A 50 -2.33 29.36 -10.36
N LYS A 51 -1.86 28.11 -10.51
CA LYS A 51 -1.96 27.34 -11.76
C LYS A 51 -2.93 26.18 -11.56
N ALA A 52 -3.68 25.88 -12.61
CA ALA A 52 -4.53 24.69 -12.68
C ALA A 52 -4.07 23.80 -13.84
N ILE A 53 -4.14 22.50 -13.62
CA ILE A 53 -4.05 21.50 -14.68
C ILE A 53 -5.48 21.08 -14.98
N PHE A 54 -5.90 21.24 -16.24
CA PHE A 54 -7.25 20.92 -16.66
C PHE A 54 -7.36 19.47 -17.13
N MET A 55 -8.43 18.81 -16.72
CA MET A 55 -8.79 17.45 -17.08
C MET A 55 -10.27 17.37 -17.46
N SER A 56 -10.64 16.35 -18.23
CA SER A 56 -12.02 16.15 -18.65
C SER A 56 -12.91 15.79 -17.47
N VAL A 57 -14.13 16.34 -17.46
CA VAL A 57 -15.19 15.86 -16.58
C VAL A 57 -15.59 14.44 -16.98
N ALA A 58 -16.09 13.66 -16.02
CA ALA A 58 -16.58 12.31 -16.30
C ALA A 58 -17.80 12.34 -17.25
N GLU A 59 -18.01 11.25 -18.00
CA GLU A 59 -19.18 11.10 -18.86
C GLU A 59 -20.48 11.27 -18.04
N GLY A 60 -21.44 12.02 -18.59
CA GLY A 60 -22.68 12.34 -17.89
C GLY A 60 -22.55 13.44 -16.82
N THR A 61 -21.39 14.09 -16.69
CA THR A 61 -21.19 15.23 -15.79
C THR A 61 -20.77 16.50 -16.53
N LYS A 62 -20.89 17.65 -15.88
CA LYS A 62 -20.42 18.95 -16.38
C LYS A 62 -19.88 19.82 -15.25
N CYS A 63 -18.85 20.60 -15.56
CA CYS A 63 -18.32 21.62 -14.68
C CYS A 63 -19.18 22.89 -14.79
N VAL A 64 -19.66 23.42 -13.66
CA VAL A 64 -20.46 24.64 -13.59
C VAL A 64 -19.95 25.57 -12.49
N CYS A 65 -19.86 26.87 -12.79
CA CYS A 65 -19.46 27.89 -11.82
C CYS A 65 -20.62 28.85 -11.53
N SER A 66 -20.75 29.24 -10.26
CA SER A 66 -21.61 30.31 -9.79
C SER A 66 -20.74 31.34 -9.06
N GLY A 67 -20.37 32.42 -9.76
CA GLY A 67 -19.36 33.34 -9.26
C GLY A 67 -17.96 32.71 -9.29
N SER A 68 -17.25 32.76 -8.16
CA SER A 68 -15.91 32.14 -8.00
C SER A 68 -15.95 30.66 -7.65
N ASP A 69 -17.13 30.12 -7.34
CA ASP A 69 -17.27 28.75 -6.84
C ASP A 69 -17.73 27.84 -7.98
N CYS A 70 -16.96 26.79 -8.23
CA CYS A 70 -17.22 25.82 -9.29
C CYS A 70 -17.47 24.44 -8.70
N THR A 71 -18.36 23.67 -9.33
CA THR A 71 -18.73 22.30 -8.94
C THR A 71 -18.91 21.42 -10.17
N ILE A 72 -18.76 20.11 -9.99
CA ILE A 72 -19.11 19.11 -11.01
C ILE A 72 -20.51 18.59 -10.71
N VAL A 73 -21.42 18.73 -11.67
CA VAL A 73 -22.82 18.30 -11.54
C VAL A 73 -23.18 17.31 -12.64
N ALA A 74 -24.22 16.50 -12.44
CA ALA A 74 -24.76 15.66 -13.50
C ALA A 74 -25.27 16.52 -14.67
N ALA A 75 -24.91 16.16 -15.90
CA ALA A 75 -25.46 16.76 -17.10
C ALA A 75 -26.86 16.17 -17.32
N ALA A 76 -27.90 16.99 -17.13
CA ALA A 76 -29.27 16.56 -17.41
C ALA A 76 -29.38 16.10 -18.87
N GLY A 77 -29.65 14.80 -19.07
CA GLY A 77 -30.01 14.23 -20.37
C GLY A 77 -31.36 14.76 -20.87
N PRO A 78 -31.70 14.54 -22.15
CA PRO A 78 -33.00 14.94 -22.69
C PRO A 78 -34.12 14.25 -21.91
N ALA A 79 -35.12 15.03 -21.53
CA ALA A 79 -36.27 14.60 -20.75
C ALA A 79 -37.04 13.47 -21.47
N GLN A 80 -37.13 12.29 -20.85
CA GLN A 80 -38.24 11.38 -21.09
C GLN A 80 -39.34 11.68 -20.07
N ALA A 81 -40.54 11.90 -20.60
CA ALA A 81 -41.72 12.31 -19.85
C ALA A 81 -42.44 11.12 -19.18
N SER A 82 -42.90 11.37 -17.94
CA SER A 82 -44.15 10.89 -17.33
C SER A 82 -44.14 9.44 -16.77
N GLN A 83 -44.68 9.07 -15.59
CA GLN A 83 -45.35 9.75 -14.46
C GLN A 83 -45.22 8.88 -13.19
N GLY A 84 -45.33 9.50 -12.01
CA GLY A 84 -45.69 8.86 -10.74
C GLY A 84 -45.60 9.88 -9.58
N PRO A 85 -46.67 10.12 -8.79
CA PRO A 85 -46.76 11.32 -7.96
C PRO A 85 -45.90 11.25 -6.69
N ALA A 86 -45.35 12.41 -6.34
CA ALA A 86 -44.55 12.66 -5.14
C ALA A 86 -45.38 12.51 -3.84
N PRO A 87 -44.79 12.04 -2.73
CA PRO A 87 -45.42 12.14 -1.42
C PRO A 87 -45.22 13.54 -0.85
N THR A 88 -46.33 14.15 -0.48
CA THR A 88 -46.46 15.44 0.20
C THR A 88 -45.68 15.42 1.53
N SER A 89 -44.68 16.30 1.68
CA SER A 89 -44.01 16.54 2.96
C SER A 89 -44.40 17.90 3.51
N GLN A 90 -45.21 17.89 4.56
CA GLN A 90 -45.65 19.05 5.34
C GLN A 90 -44.49 19.53 6.25
N PRO A 91 -44.34 20.84 6.55
CA PRO A 91 -43.29 21.34 7.44
C PRO A 91 -43.65 21.04 8.90
N ALA A 92 -42.80 20.27 9.59
CA ALA A 92 -42.86 20.12 11.04
C ALA A 92 -41.93 21.14 11.72
N ALA A 93 -42.45 21.72 12.81
CA ALA A 93 -41.89 22.84 13.54
C ALA A 93 -40.53 22.56 14.20
N ALA A 94 -39.75 23.63 14.37
CA ALA A 94 -38.48 23.66 15.09
C ALA A 94 -38.65 23.29 16.58
N PRO A 95 -37.73 22.50 17.17
CA PRO A 95 -37.68 22.33 18.60
C PRO A 95 -36.87 23.46 19.25
N THR A 96 -37.45 23.98 20.32
CA THR A 96 -36.94 24.95 21.27
C THR A 96 -35.71 24.45 22.03
N SER A 97 -34.68 25.28 22.10
CA SER A 97 -33.50 25.08 22.93
C SER A 97 -33.86 25.19 24.42
N GLN A 98 -33.69 24.09 25.16
CA GLN A 98 -33.66 24.13 26.63
C GLN A 98 -32.23 23.88 27.12
N SER A 99 -31.82 24.80 27.99
CA SER A 99 -30.56 24.85 28.72
C SER A 99 -30.43 23.65 29.68
N ALA A 100 -29.29 22.97 29.67
CA ALA A 100 -28.89 22.02 30.70
C ALA A 100 -27.50 22.39 31.21
N ALA A 101 -27.39 22.44 32.54
CA ALA A 101 -26.31 23.01 33.32
C ALA A 101 -24.96 22.30 33.17
N ALA A 102 -23.90 23.09 33.35
CA ALA A 102 -22.51 22.66 33.39
C ALA A 102 -22.22 21.74 34.59
N PRO A 103 -21.41 20.67 34.43
CA PRO A 103 -20.89 19.91 35.55
C PRO A 103 -19.68 20.65 36.16
N THR A 104 -19.70 20.69 37.48
CA THR A 104 -18.71 21.25 38.40
C THR A 104 -17.35 20.56 38.30
N SER A 105 -16.30 21.37 38.15
CA SER A 105 -14.89 20.96 38.25
C SER A 105 -14.56 20.49 39.66
N GLN A 106 -14.17 19.23 39.82
CA GLN A 106 -13.45 18.76 41.01
C GLN A 106 -11.95 18.67 40.70
N SER A 107 -11.18 19.46 41.45
CA SER A 107 -9.73 19.48 41.47
C SER A 107 -9.22 18.22 42.17
N ALA A 108 -8.49 17.36 41.43
CA ALA A 108 -7.72 16.27 42.03
C ALA A 108 -6.27 16.72 42.17
N ALA A 109 -5.75 16.59 43.39
CA ALA A 109 -4.43 17.03 43.82
C ALA A 109 -3.29 16.32 43.08
N ALA A 110 -2.22 17.08 42.84
CA ALA A 110 -0.96 16.63 42.27
C ALA A 110 -0.26 15.58 43.16
N PRO A 111 0.36 14.53 42.58
CA PRO A 111 1.29 13.70 43.32
C PRO A 111 2.68 14.35 43.36
N THR A 112 3.22 14.40 44.57
CA THR A 112 4.51 14.93 44.98
C THR A 112 5.68 14.13 44.37
N SER A 113 6.63 14.84 43.77
CA SER A 113 7.93 14.32 43.35
C SER A 113 8.83 14.01 44.54
N GLN A 114 9.44 12.83 44.59
CA GLN A 114 10.71 12.62 45.30
C GLN A 114 11.65 11.69 44.53
N PRO A 115 12.98 11.87 44.67
CA PRO A 115 13.97 11.55 43.64
C PRO A 115 14.55 10.14 43.71
N ALA A 116 15.08 9.73 42.56
CA ALA A 116 15.80 8.50 42.29
C ALA A 116 17.08 8.34 43.14
N ALA A 117 17.30 7.12 43.64
CA ALA A 117 18.60 6.65 44.11
C ALA A 117 19.26 5.80 43.00
N ALA A 118 20.47 6.22 42.61
CA ALA A 118 21.34 5.50 41.69
C ALA A 118 21.96 4.26 42.35
N PRO A 119 22.39 3.27 41.54
CA PRO A 119 23.60 2.53 41.87
C PRO A 119 24.62 2.56 40.72
N THR A 120 25.71 3.24 41.02
CA THR A 120 27.13 2.93 40.74
C THR A 120 27.48 1.77 39.80
N SER A 121 28.27 2.13 38.79
CA SER A 121 29.15 1.27 37.99
C SER A 121 30.21 0.56 38.85
N GLN A 122 30.43 -0.73 38.59
CA GLN A 122 31.70 -1.40 38.86
C GLN A 122 32.08 -2.29 37.66
N ALA A 123 33.36 -2.23 37.31
CA ALA A 123 33.97 -2.94 36.20
C ALA A 123 34.96 -4.02 36.69
N ALA A 124 35.08 -5.08 35.87
CA ALA A 124 36.16 -6.08 35.75
C ALA A 124 36.28 -7.18 36.84
N PRO A 125 36.85 -8.39 36.55
CA PRO A 125 37.76 -8.77 35.45
C PRO A 125 37.40 -10.09 34.69
N PRO A 126 38.18 -10.54 33.68
CA PRO A 126 37.84 -11.71 32.84
C PRO A 126 38.36 -13.02 33.44
N ALA A 127 37.62 -14.12 33.26
CA ALA A 127 38.04 -15.46 33.65
C ALA A 127 38.06 -16.42 32.44
N THR A 128 39.28 -16.87 32.17
CA THR A 128 39.82 -17.97 31.38
C THR A 128 38.94 -19.20 31.11
N GLN A 129 39.10 -19.74 29.88
CA GLN A 129 38.82 -21.13 29.46
C GLN A 129 39.43 -22.18 30.42
N PRO A 130 38.91 -23.42 30.34
CA PRO A 130 39.82 -24.47 29.89
C PRO A 130 39.24 -25.38 28.81
N SER A 131 40.13 -25.76 27.90
CA SER A 131 40.00 -26.83 26.91
C SER A 131 39.89 -28.20 27.58
N SER A 132 39.11 -29.11 26.97
CA SER A 132 39.46 -30.53 27.00
C SER A 132 39.09 -31.21 25.67
N THR A 133 40.11 -31.84 25.13
CA THR A 133 40.21 -32.66 23.93
C THR A 133 39.76 -34.10 24.15
N ALA A 134 39.67 -34.83 23.03
CA ALA A 134 39.61 -36.29 22.84
C ALA A 134 38.20 -36.90 22.82
N ALA A 135 37.83 -37.82 21.94
CA ALA A 135 38.40 -38.38 20.71
C ALA A 135 37.29 -39.28 20.09
N ALA A 136 37.24 -39.39 18.76
CA ALA A 136 36.57 -40.47 18.02
C ALA A 136 37.29 -41.83 18.31
N PRO A 137 36.80 -43.06 17.93
CA PRO A 137 36.16 -43.44 16.66
C PRO A 137 35.17 -44.67 16.79
N PRO A 138 34.93 -45.54 15.77
CA PRO A 138 34.24 -45.29 14.49
C PRO A 138 33.11 -46.30 14.12
N ALA A 139 32.43 -45.99 13.00
CA ALA A 139 32.09 -46.88 11.87
C ALA A 139 30.65 -47.42 11.67
N GLN A 140 30.32 -47.48 10.36
CA GLN A 140 29.37 -48.33 9.59
C GLN A 140 27.99 -47.71 9.30
N SER A 141 27.74 -47.21 8.07
CA SER A 141 27.48 -47.92 6.80
C SER A 141 26.06 -48.49 6.70
N SER A 142 25.18 -47.80 5.95
CA SER A 142 24.37 -48.40 4.88
C SER A 142 23.40 -47.37 4.27
N ALA A 143 23.64 -46.97 3.02
CA ALA A 143 22.63 -46.43 2.10
C ALA A 143 22.09 -47.57 1.22
N PRO A 144 20.84 -47.49 0.75
CA PRO A 144 20.60 -47.64 -0.70
C PRO A 144 19.35 -46.86 -1.20
N PRO A 145 18.97 -46.92 -2.49
CA PRO A 145 19.66 -46.32 -3.63
C PRO A 145 18.73 -45.36 -4.44
N ALA A 146 19.34 -44.59 -5.35
CA ALA A 146 18.66 -43.84 -6.40
C ALA A 146 18.08 -44.75 -7.50
N PRO A 147 17.03 -44.35 -8.23
CA PRO A 147 16.73 -44.92 -9.54
C PRO A 147 17.36 -44.13 -10.68
N SER A 148 17.94 -44.92 -11.59
CA SER A 148 18.63 -44.58 -12.83
C SER A 148 17.77 -43.86 -13.87
N SER A 149 18.41 -43.04 -14.69
CA SER A 149 17.89 -42.48 -15.94
C SER A 149 18.02 -43.45 -17.12
N ALA A 150 17.23 -43.16 -18.17
CA ALA A 150 17.36 -43.49 -19.60
C ALA A 150 16.46 -44.62 -20.16
N PRO A 151 16.23 -44.69 -21.48
CA PRO A 151 15.50 -43.71 -22.32
C PRO A 151 14.47 -44.40 -23.25
N GLY A 152 13.55 -43.64 -23.84
CA GLY A 152 12.83 -44.05 -25.06
C GLY A 152 11.32 -44.18 -24.94
N GLY A 153 10.60 -43.24 -25.55
CA GLY A 153 9.16 -43.27 -25.75
C GLY A 153 8.77 -42.18 -26.73
N VAL A 154 8.67 -42.56 -28.01
CA VAL A 154 8.26 -41.70 -29.12
C VAL A 154 6.78 -41.37 -28.93
N PHE A 155 6.43 -40.08 -28.78
CA PHE A 155 5.03 -39.66 -28.81
C PHE A 155 4.65 -39.23 -30.22
N GLN A 156 3.67 -39.96 -30.75
CA GLN A 156 3.14 -39.85 -32.10
C GLN A 156 1.96 -38.87 -32.08
N GLU A 157 2.05 -37.84 -32.92
CA GLU A 157 1.04 -36.82 -33.14
C GLU A 157 -0.24 -37.47 -33.71
N THR A 158 -1.37 -37.31 -33.02
CA THR A 158 -2.66 -37.79 -33.53
C THR A 158 -3.65 -36.63 -33.55
N SER A 159 -3.99 -36.17 -34.75
CA SER A 159 -5.02 -35.17 -35.02
C SER A 159 -6.40 -35.70 -34.60
N ILE A 160 -7.20 -34.88 -33.92
CA ILE A 160 -8.63 -35.14 -33.73
C ILE A 160 -9.43 -33.92 -34.16
N SER A 161 -10.44 -34.24 -34.96
CA SER A 161 -11.32 -33.41 -35.76
C SER A 161 -12.16 -32.40 -34.99
N THR A 162 -12.31 -31.23 -35.62
CA THR A 162 -13.20 -30.11 -35.27
C THR A 162 -14.69 -30.51 -35.25
N PRO A 163 -15.47 -30.17 -34.20
CA PRO A 163 -16.93 -30.14 -34.25
C PRO A 163 -17.48 -28.73 -34.61
N PRO A 164 -18.70 -28.63 -35.17
CA PRO A 164 -19.19 -27.41 -35.80
C PRO A 164 -19.68 -26.34 -34.80
N ALA A 165 -19.67 -25.10 -35.30
CA ALA A 165 -20.00 -23.87 -34.59
C ALA A 165 -21.40 -23.87 -33.95
N ALA A 166 -21.45 -23.60 -32.64
CA ALA A 166 -22.65 -23.17 -31.94
C ALA A 166 -22.67 -21.63 -31.86
N THR A 167 -23.77 -21.05 -32.34
CA THR A 167 -24.09 -19.62 -32.38
C THR A 167 -24.07 -19.02 -30.97
N GLN A 168 -23.18 -18.05 -30.72
CA GLN A 168 -23.13 -17.30 -29.46
C GLN A 168 -24.22 -16.22 -29.41
N PRO A 169 -24.98 -16.08 -28.30
CA PRO A 169 -25.59 -14.80 -27.94
C PRO A 169 -24.49 -13.83 -27.48
N ALA A 170 -24.60 -12.57 -27.91
CA ALA A 170 -23.68 -11.49 -27.59
C ALA A 170 -23.40 -11.40 -26.08
N ALA A 171 -22.14 -11.61 -25.70
CA ALA A 171 -21.65 -11.33 -24.36
C ALA A 171 -21.68 -9.81 -24.13
N THR A 172 -22.60 -9.36 -23.28
CA THR A 172 -22.54 -8.05 -22.64
C THR A 172 -21.18 -7.95 -21.95
N ALA A 173 -20.40 -6.92 -22.29
CA ALA A 173 -19.13 -6.65 -21.64
C ALA A 173 -19.36 -6.43 -20.14
N SER A 174 -19.10 -7.46 -19.34
CA SER A 174 -18.91 -7.30 -17.90
C SER A 174 -17.66 -6.44 -17.71
N GLN A 175 -17.86 -5.28 -17.09
CA GLN A 175 -16.76 -4.48 -16.56
C GLN A 175 -15.83 -5.38 -15.72
N PRO A 176 -14.51 -5.12 -15.69
CA PRO A 176 -13.64 -5.73 -14.70
C PRO A 176 -14.22 -5.42 -13.33
N ALA A 177 -14.56 -6.46 -12.56
CA ALA A 177 -14.81 -6.28 -11.14
C ALA A 177 -13.53 -5.69 -10.55
N THR A 178 -13.63 -4.50 -9.99
CA THR A 178 -12.63 -3.96 -9.08
C THR A 178 -12.34 -5.04 -8.04
N PRO A 179 -11.08 -5.45 -7.81
CA PRO A 179 -10.76 -6.22 -6.63
C PRO A 179 -11.28 -5.42 -5.44
N ALA A 180 -11.88 -6.08 -4.46
CA ALA A 180 -12.41 -5.45 -3.26
C ALA A 180 -11.28 -4.73 -2.50
N GLY A 181 -10.99 -3.49 -2.91
CA GLY A 181 -10.18 -2.53 -2.20
C GLY A 181 -11.07 -1.88 -1.17
N THR A 182 -11.00 -2.41 0.04
CA THR A 182 -11.76 -2.05 1.24
C THR A 182 -11.94 -0.54 1.36
N ALA A 183 -13.20 -0.08 1.50
CA ALA A 183 -13.51 1.30 1.83
C ALA A 183 -12.63 1.74 3.03
N GLY A 184 -11.92 2.85 2.88
CA GLY A 184 -11.00 3.37 3.90
C GLY A 184 -11.11 4.88 4.02
N VAL A 185 -10.50 5.42 5.07
CA VAL A 185 -10.57 6.85 5.38
C VAL A 185 -9.67 7.65 4.43
N ASP A 186 -10.16 8.77 3.91
CA ASP A 186 -9.29 9.72 3.22
C ASP A 186 -8.47 10.52 4.24
N ILE A 187 -7.15 10.46 4.11
CA ILE A 187 -6.18 11.10 4.99
C ILE A 187 -5.43 12.26 4.33
N GLY A 188 -5.76 12.60 3.07
CA GLY A 188 -5.02 13.59 2.30
C GLY A 188 -3.57 13.17 2.05
N LEU A 189 -2.61 14.08 2.24
CA LEU A 189 -1.18 13.86 1.96
C LEU A 189 -0.41 13.20 3.11
N GLY A 190 -1.09 12.62 4.09
CA GLY A 190 -0.45 12.00 5.26
C GLY A 190 -0.81 12.69 6.57
N LYS A 191 -0.51 12.00 7.67
CA LYS A 191 -0.65 12.49 9.04
C LYS A 191 0.69 12.33 9.75
N GLY A 192 0.90 13.15 10.79
CA GLY A 192 2.01 12.94 11.70
C GLY A 192 1.86 11.63 12.47
N TYR A 193 2.96 11.16 13.04
CA TYR A 193 2.96 10.01 13.95
C TYR A 193 2.00 10.27 15.13
N LEU A 194 1.01 9.40 15.33
CA LEU A 194 -0.05 9.66 16.30
C LEU A 194 0.43 9.37 17.73
N LYS A 195 0.86 8.13 17.97
CA LYS A 195 1.32 7.66 19.29
C LYS A 195 2.01 6.31 19.18
N VAL A 196 2.72 5.93 20.24
CA VAL A 196 3.19 4.54 20.42
C VAL A 196 2.01 3.70 20.91
N PHE A 197 1.73 2.61 20.19
CA PHE A 197 0.74 1.61 20.59
C PHE A 197 1.45 0.46 21.31
N LEU A 198 0.97 0.11 22.51
CA LEU A 198 1.53 -0.94 23.35
C LEU A 198 0.48 -2.02 23.62
N GLY A 199 0.91 -3.21 24.00
CA GLY A 199 0.03 -4.33 24.32
C GLY A 199 -0.13 -5.31 23.16
N THR A 200 -1.29 -5.95 23.12
CA THR A 200 -1.52 -7.15 22.29
C THR A 200 -2.11 -6.87 20.90
N GLY A 201 -2.16 -5.59 20.48
CA GLY A 201 -2.83 -5.20 19.23
C GLY A 201 -4.35 -5.01 19.33
N ALA A 202 -4.93 -5.07 20.53
CA ALA A 202 -6.39 -5.02 20.70
C ALA A 202 -6.94 -3.59 20.63
N ALA A 203 -8.10 -3.41 19.99
CA ALA A 203 -8.88 -2.17 19.99
C ALA A 203 -9.09 -1.60 21.40
N SER A 204 -9.36 -2.46 22.38
CA SER A 204 -9.57 -2.07 23.78
C SER A 204 -8.36 -1.40 24.42
N SER A 205 -7.16 -1.62 23.86
CA SER A 205 -5.91 -0.95 24.25
C SER A 205 -5.62 0.28 23.38
N GLY A 206 -6.59 0.69 22.57
CA GLY A 206 -6.55 1.89 21.74
C GLY A 206 -5.77 1.73 20.44
N TRP A 207 -5.59 0.50 19.95
CA TRP A 207 -5.09 0.20 18.60
C TRP A 207 -6.18 0.51 17.56
N PRO A 208 -5.81 0.93 16.33
CA PRO A 208 -6.81 1.25 15.32
C PRO A 208 -7.47 0.00 14.75
N GLU A 209 -8.76 0.05 14.49
CA GLU A 209 -9.50 -1.01 13.78
C GLU A 209 -9.45 -0.80 12.26
N GLU A 210 -9.80 -1.84 11.47
CA GLU A 210 -9.66 -1.83 10.00
C GLU A 210 -10.49 -0.74 9.31
N ASP A 211 -11.60 -0.32 9.92
CA ASP A 211 -12.48 0.77 9.45
C ASP A 211 -11.89 2.16 9.73
N GLN A 212 -10.89 2.25 10.60
CA GLN A 212 -10.14 3.48 10.87
C GLN A 212 -8.90 3.61 9.97
N TRP A 213 -8.55 2.55 9.24
CA TRP A 213 -7.42 2.58 8.32
C TRP A 213 -7.73 3.46 7.12
N ALA A 214 -6.69 4.12 6.63
CA ALA A 214 -6.77 4.88 5.40
C ALA A 214 -7.06 3.96 4.21
N SER A 215 -7.66 4.51 3.15
CA SER A 215 -7.78 3.79 1.89
C SER A 215 -6.40 3.52 1.28
N PHE A 216 -6.27 2.48 0.45
CA PHE A 216 -5.00 2.21 -0.25
C PHE A 216 -4.53 3.41 -1.07
N ASP A 217 -5.44 4.07 -1.80
CA ASP A 217 -5.09 5.22 -2.63
C ASP A 217 -4.64 6.42 -1.79
N SER A 218 -5.26 6.65 -0.63
CA SER A 218 -4.84 7.70 0.30
C SER A 218 -3.46 7.39 0.92
N LEU A 219 -3.21 6.14 1.33
CA LEU A 219 -1.88 5.72 1.79
C LEU A 219 -0.83 5.85 0.70
N TRP A 220 -1.16 5.44 -0.53
CA TRP A 220 -0.26 5.54 -1.66
C TRP A 220 0.10 6.99 -1.95
N ALA A 221 -0.90 7.87 -2.09
CA ALA A 221 -0.69 9.29 -2.37
C ALA A 221 0.18 9.97 -1.30
N ALA A 222 -0.03 9.65 -0.02
CA ALA A 222 0.79 10.17 1.06
C ALA A 222 2.26 9.69 0.97
N ASN A 223 2.49 8.40 0.71
CA ASN A 223 3.85 7.87 0.60
C ASN A 223 4.55 8.29 -0.70
N GLU A 224 3.82 8.42 -1.80
CA GLU A 224 4.33 8.94 -3.08
C GLU A 224 4.74 10.41 -2.97
N ALA A 225 3.99 11.22 -2.20
CA ALA A 225 4.35 12.61 -1.96
C ALA A 225 5.57 12.77 -1.05
N ASN A 226 5.69 11.92 -0.02
CA ASN A 226 6.59 12.20 1.11
C ASN A 226 7.81 11.28 1.23
N VAL A 227 7.72 10.02 0.78
CA VAL A 227 8.71 9.00 1.12
C VAL A 227 9.29 8.29 -0.11
N LEU A 228 8.45 7.72 -0.98
CA LEU A 228 8.89 6.87 -2.10
C LEU A 228 9.93 7.54 -3.03
N PRO A 229 9.79 8.83 -3.41
CA PRO A 229 10.77 9.47 -4.30
C PRO A 229 12.15 9.71 -3.66
N ILE A 230 12.27 9.57 -2.34
CA ILE A 230 13.50 9.89 -1.58
C ILE A 230 13.96 8.76 -0.66
N GLY A 231 13.21 7.67 -0.56
CA GLY A 231 13.37 6.64 0.47
C GLY A 231 14.73 5.94 0.42
N CYS A 232 15.28 5.75 -0.78
CA CYS A 232 16.61 5.16 -0.97
C CYS A 232 17.76 6.02 -0.44
N GLY A 233 17.57 7.34 -0.33
CA GLY A 233 18.57 8.25 0.21
C GLY A 233 19.01 7.88 1.63
N ALA A 234 18.10 7.32 2.44
CA ALA A 234 18.40 6.83 3.79
C ALA A 234 19.41 5.67 3.80
N PHE A 235 19.57 4.97 2.68
CA PHE A 235 20.48 3.84 2.51
C PHE A 235 21.72 4.20 1.68
N GLY A 236 21.91 5.49 1.33
CA GLY A 236 22.99 5.93 0.45
C GLY A 236 22.86 5.43 -0.99
N GLN A 237 21.66 5.03 -1.40
CA GLN A 237 21.38 4.50 -2.73
C GLN A 237 20.77 5.59 -3.62
N ALA A 238 20.85 5.38 -4.95
CA ALA A 238 20.08 6.20 -5.88
C ALA A 238 18.58 6.09 -5.55
N ASN A 239 17.82 7.18 -5.72
CA ASN A 239 16.38 7.16 -5.54
C ASN A 239 15.65 6.49 -6.70
N ASP A 240 14.49 5.94 -6.40
CA ASP A 240 13.65 5.26 -7.37
C ASP A 240 13.15 6.23 -8.44
N SER A 241 13.19 5.77 -9.68
CA SER A 241 12.57 6.47 -10.79
C SER A 241 11.04 6.43 -10.67
N PRO A 242 10.33 7.36 -11.32
CA PRO A 242 8.86 7.33 -11.36
C PRO A 242 8.29 6.01 -11.89
N GLN A 243 9.01 5.34 -12.79
CA GLN A 243 8.60 4.03 -13.32
C GLN A 243 8.74 2.93 -12.27
N GLU A 244 9.85 2.88 -11.52
CA GLU A 244 10.03 1.91 -10.42
C GLU A 244 8.99 2.11 -9.31
N ILE A 245 8.66 3.37 -8.98
CA ILE A 245 7.58 3.70 -8.02
C ILE A 245 6.22 3.19 -8.53
N ALA A 246 5.91 3.40 -9.81
CA ALA A 246 4.68 2.87 -10.41
C ALA A 246 4.66 1.33 -10.43
N ASP A 247 5.80 0.70 -10.68
CA ASP A 247 5.95 -0.76 -10.66
C ASP A 247 5.81 -1.35 -9.26
N ILE A 248 6.24 -0.63 -8.20
CA ILE A 248 5.94 -0.99 -6.80
C ILE A 248 4.42 -1.01 -6.57
N LYS A 249 3.69 0.04 -6.99
CA LYS A 249 2.21 0.10 -6.84
C LYS A 249 1.56 -1.10 -7.51
N ALA A 250 1.96 -1.38 -8.75
CA ALA A 250 1.41 -2.45 -9.55
C ALA A 250 1.71 -3.82 -8.94
N ALA A 251 2.93 -4.04 -8.44
CA ALA A 251 3.32 -5.26 -7.75
C ALA A 251 2.48 -5.49 -6.49
N ILE A 252 2.33 -4.46 -5.63
CA ILE A 252 1.51 -4.56 -4.41
C ILE A 252 0.06 -4.92 -4.75
N LEU A 253 -0.56 -4.23 -5.70
CA LEU A 253 -1.95 -4.50 -6.08
C LEU A 253 -2.12 -5.89 -6.71
N SER A 254 -1.18 -6.32 -7.55
CA SER A 254 -1.19 -7.65 -8.17
C SER A 254 -1.08 -8.75 -7.13
N VAL A 255 -0.12 -8.64 -6.21
CA VAL A 255 0.14 -9.66 -5.19
C VAL A 255 -0.96 -9.65 -4.12
N ALA A 256 -1.53 -8.50 -3.77
CA ALA A 256 -2.72 -8.42 -2.93
C ALA A 256 -3.87 -9.24 -3.53
N ALA A 257 -4.13 -9.06 -4.83
CA ALA A 257 -5.20 -9.75 -5.54
C ALA A 257 -4.97 -11.27 -5.61
N SER A 258 -3.73 -11.74 -5.84
CA SER A 258 -3.43 -13.17 -5.93
C SER A 258 -3.36 -13.86 -4.57
N SER A 259 -2.84 -13.18 -3.55
CA SER A 259 -2.59 -13.76 -2.23
C SER A 259 -3.79 -13.69 -1.29
N GLY A 260 -4.66 -12.69 -1.48
CA GLY A 260 -5.75 -12.33 -0.57
C GLY A 260 -5.32 -11.46 0.62
N VAL A 261 -4.06 -10.99 0.65
CA VAL A 261 -3.56 -10.08 1.70
C VAL A 261 -3.95 -8.65 1.38
N ASP A 262 -4.45 -7.91 2.37
CA ASP A 262 -4.88 -6.51 2.21
C ASP A 262 -3.73 -5.61 1.70
N SER A 263 -3.95 -4.91 0.59
CA SER A 263 -2.91 -4.08 -0.05
C SER A 263 -2.42 -2.93 0.82
N ARG A 264 -3.26 -2.41 1.72
CA ARG A 264 -2.89 -1.38 2.71
C ARG A 264 -1.81 -1.92 3.65
N PHE A 265 -1.96 -3.17 4.07
CA PHE A 265 -1.01 -3.84 4.94
C PHE A 265 0.30 -4.16 4.23
N ILE A 266 0.24 -4.64 2.98
CA ILE A 266 1.44 -4.87 2.16
C ILE A 266 2.25 -3.58 2.02
N LEU A 267 1.58 -2.47 1.67
CA LEU A 267 2.24 -1.16 1.58
C LEU A 267 2.86 -0.74 2.91
N ALA A 268 2.14 -0.90 4.03
CA ALA A 268 2.67 -0.56 5.35
C ALA A 268 3.96 -1.34 5.68
N ILE A 269 4.03 -2.62 5.32
CA ILE A 269 5.24 -3.44 5.52
C ILE A 269 6.37 -3.02 4.57
N VAL A 270 6.09 -2.76 3.28
CA VAL A 270 7.10 -2.22 2.34
C VAL A 270 7.71 -0.93 2.88
N MET A 271 6.88 0.00 3.37
CA MET A 271 7.37 1.24 3.93
C MET A 271 8.14 1.02 5.23
N GLN A 272 7.75 0.05 6.05
CA GLN A 272 8.43 -0.28 7.29
C GLN A 272 9.82 -0.90 7.06
N GLU A 273 9.95 -1.76 6.05
CA GLU A 273 11.19 -2.49 5.78
C GLU A 273 12.22 -1.68 5.01
N SER A 274 11.77 -0.88 4.02
CA SER A 274 12.69 -0.25 3.07
C SER A 274 12.36 1.20 2.72
N ASN A 275 11.33 1.80 3.34
CA ASN A 275 10.74 3.05 2.85
C ASN A 275 10.38 3.00 1.34
N GLY A 276 10.14 1.79 0.82
CA GLY A 276 9.88 1.53 -0.59
C GLY A 276 11.10 1.59 -1.50
N CYS A 277 12.33 1.60 -0.98
CA CYS A 277 13.54 1.59 -1.80
C CYS A 277 13.75 0.23 -2.50
N VAL A 278 13.64 0.18 -3.83
CA VAL A 278 13.81 -1.10 -4.58
C VAL A 278 15.20 -1.71 -4.44
N ARG A 279 16.19 -0.87 -4.17
CA ARG A 279 17.61 -1.20 -4.06
C ARG A 279 18.12 -1.10 -2.62
N VAL A 280 17.22 -1.32 -1.65
CA VAL A 280 17.59 -1.42 -0.24
C VAL A 280 18.68 -2.48 -0.05
N PRO A 281 19.75 -2.19 0.71
CA PRO A 281 20.81 -3.16 0.96
C PRO A 281 20.29 -4.39 1.67
N THR A 282 20.75 -5.56 1.21
CA THR A 282 20.38 -6.82 1.82
C THR A 282 20.97 -6.93 3.23
N THR A 283 20.12 -7.13 4.24
CA THR A 283 20.60 -7.37 5.61
C THR A 283 21.00 -8.84 5.79
N ASN A 284 22.01 -9.08 6.61
CA ASN A 284 22.51 -10.43 6.90
C ASN A 284 23.01 -10.56 8.33
N GLY A 285 22.14 -11.07 9.21
CA GLY A 285 22.46 -11.39 10.61
C GLY A 285 22.66 -12.89 10.86
N GLY A 286 22.92 -13.68 9.81
CA GLY A 286 22.86 -15.15 9.83
C GLY A 286 21.79 -15.73 8.91
N VAL A 287 20.82 -14.90 8.51
CA VAL A 287 19.85 -15.15 7.43
C VAL A 287 19.92 -13.96 6.48
N ARG A 288 19.84 -14.20 5.17
CA ARG A 288 19.87 -13.14 4.17
C ARG A 288 18.45 -12.63 3.95
N ASN A 289 18.23 -11.34 4.16
CA ASN A 289 16.91 -10.72 4.02
C ASN A 289 16.97 -9.66 2.92
N PRO A 290 16.71 -9.99 1.64
CA PRO A 290 16.78 -9.02 0.55
C PRO A 290 15.46 -8.32 0.21
N GLY A 291 15.58 -7.28 -0.62
CA GLY A 291 14.46 -6.70 -1.38
C GLY A 291 13.54 -5.77 -0.57
N LEU A 292 12.53 -5.22 -1.25
CA LEU A 292 11.60 -4.21 -0.72
C LEU A 292 10.98 -4.57 0.64
N MET A 293 10.75 -5.84 0.89
CA MET A 293 10.13 -6.35 2.11
C MET A 293 11.12 -7.09 3.01
N GLN A 294 12.44 -7.02 2.72
CA GLN A 294 13.48 -7.64 3.54
C GLN A 294 13.17 -9.12 3.85
N SER A 295 12.73 -9.87 2.83
CA SER A 295 12.07 -11.16 2.98
C SER A 295 13.04 -12.27 3.40
N HIS A 296 12.62 -13.17 4.29
CA HIS A 296 13.48 -14.23 4.84
C HIS A 296 14.04 -15.16 3.75
N ASP A 297 15.35 -15.10 3.50
CA ASP A 297 16.04 -15.84 2.42
C ASP A 297 15.38 -15.70 1.04
N GLY A 298 14.89 -14.48 0.75
CA GLY A 298 14.35 -14.11 -0.56
C GLY A 298 15.33 -14.31 -1.72
N SER A 299 14.76 -14.53 -2.90
CA SER A 299 15.52 -14.67 -4.16
C SER A 299 15.62 -13.36 -4.94
N HIS A 300 14.73 -12.40 -4.68
CA HIS A 300 14.63 -11.17 -5.45
C HIS A 300 15.27 -9.98 -4.73
N THR A 301 16.15 -9.27 -5.44
CA THR A 301 16.80 -8.05 -4.93
C THR A 301 17.26 -7.17 -6.09
N CYS A 302 17.25 -5.86 -5.88
CA CYS A 302 17.92 -4.88 -6.73
C CYS A 302 19.03 -4.15 -5.97
N ASP A 303 19.52 -4.71 -4.87
CA ASP A 303 20.74 -4.24 -4.20
C ASP A 303 21.89 -4.21 -5.22
N GLY A 304 22.43 -3.02 -5.47
CA GLY A 304 23.45 -2.78 -6.50
C GLY A 304 22.95 -2.76 -7.96
N VAL A 305 21.63 -2.79 -8.19
CA VAL A 305 21.01 -2.80 -9.54
C VAL A 305 20.26 -1.50 -9.79
N ASN A 306 20.56 -0.83 -10.90
CA ASN A 306 19.89 0.41 -11.31
C ASN A 306 19.90 0.56 -12.85
N PRO A 307 18.73 0.64 -13.53
CA PRO A 307 17.38 0.56 -12.96
C PRO A 307 17.03 -0.86 -12.51
N CYS A 308 16.12 -0.97 -11.55
CA CYS A 308 15.56 -2.23 -11.06
C CYS A 308 14.50 -2.75 -12.04
N PRO A 309 14.62 -4.01 -12.52
CA PRO A 309 13.62 -4.58 -13.41
C PRO A 309 12.26 -4.76 -12.72
N LYS A 310 11.17 -4.45 -13.45
CA LYS A 310 9.79 -4.58 -12.96
C LYS A 310 9.47 -5.96 -12.38
N GLU A 311 9.94 -7.01 -13.04
CA GLU A 311 9.72 -8.41 -12.66
C GLU A 311 10.46 -8.74 -11.37
N THR A 312 11.61 -8.10 -11.12
CA THR A 312 12.33 -8.22 -9.85
C THR A 312 11.60 -7.48 -8.74
N ILE A 313 11.04 -6.30 -9.01
CA ILE A 313 10.16 -5.57 -8.06
C ILE A 313 8.95 -6.44 -7.68
N LEU A 314 8.28 -7.05 -8.65
CA LEU A 314 7.18 -7.98 -8.41
C LEU A 314 7.63 -9.15 -7.52
N GLY A 315 8.76 -9.77 -7.86
CA GLY A 315 9.34 -10.87 -7.09
C GLY A 315 9.66 -10.50 -5.64
N MET A 316 10.15 -9.29 -5.36
CA MET A 316 10.41 -8.83 -3.98
C MET A 316 9.13 -8.76 -3.15
N ILE A 317 8.02 -8.31 -3.74
CA ILE A 317 6.72 -8.28 -3.07
C ILE A 317 6.17 -9.70 -2.90
N GLN A 318 6.33 -10.57 -3.90
CA GLN A 318 5.94 -11.98 -3.80
C GLN A 318 6.68 -12.70 -2.67
N ASP A 319 8.01 -12.56 -2.59
CA ASP A 319 8.83 -13.18 -1.54
C ASP A 319 8.34 -12.77 -0.14
N GLY A 320 7.97 -11.51 0.06
CA GLY A 320 7.51 -11.00 1.37
C GLY A 320 6.06 -11.37 1.70
N VAL A 321 5.17 -11.42 0.72
CA VAL A 321 3.75 -11.68 0.94
C VAL A 321 3.41 -13.16 0.92
N GLU A 322 3.92 -13.89 -0.07
CA GLU A 322 3.67 -15.32 -0.28
C GLU A 322 4.69 -16.19 0.46
N GLY A 323 5.80 -15.62 0.92
CA GLY A 323 6.86 -16.31 1.63
C GLY A 323 7.88 -16.94 0.70
N THR A 324 8.86 -17.62 1.29
CA THR A 324 9.94 -18.29 0.59
C THR A 324 10.01 -19.75 1.04
N PRO A 325 10.81 -20.61 0.39
CA PRO A 325 11.05 -21.97 0.89
C PRO A 325 11.65 -22.02 2.31
N ALA A 326 12.26 -20.92 2.77
CA ALA A 326 12.93 -20.83 4.06
C ALA A 326 12.05 -20.19 5.16
N GLY A 327 10.98 -19.48 4.82
CA GLY A 327 10.19 -18.76 5.81
C GLY A 327 8.81 -18.33 5.32
N ASP A 328 7.94 -18.05 6.30
CA ASP A 328 6.59 -17.54 6.06
C ASP A 328 6.62 -16.11 5.49
N GLY A 329 5.70 -15.83 4.56
CA GLY A 329 5.33 -14.47 4.19
C GLY A 329 4.09 -13.99 4.95
N LEU A 330 3.66 -12.77 4.66
CA LEU A 330 2.49 -12.16 5.31
C LEU A 330 1.24 -13.05 5.27
N LYS A 331 1.00 -13.77 4.17
CA LYS A 331 -0.16 -14.66 4.02
C LYS A 331 -0.17 -15.76 5.08
N GLN A 332 0.95 -16.44 5.27
CA GLN A 332 1.08 -17.50 6.27
C GLN A 332 1.04 -16.94 7.68
N LEU A 333 1.69 -15.79 7.92
CA LEU A 333 1.70 -15.15 9.23
C LEU A 333 0.32 -14.68 9.66
N LEU A 334 -0.50 -14.14 8.75
CA LEU A 334 -1.88 -13.77 9.04
C LEU A 334 -2.72 -14.99 9.44
N ALA A 335 -2.50 -16.14 8.80
CA ALA A 335 -3.17 -17.38 9.19
C ALA A 335 -2.69 -17.91 10.56
N LYS A 336 -1.43 -17.65 10.94
CA LYS A 336 -0.83 -18.13 12.20
C LYS A 336 -1.06 -17.19 13.40
N ALA A 337 -1.17 -15.90 13.16
CA ALA A 337 -1.18 -14.84 14.18
C ALA A 337 -2.32 -14.99 15.21
N GLY A 338 -3.47 -15.51 14.77
CA GLY A 338 -4.70 -15.50 15.55
C GLY A 338 -5.19 -14.08 15.87
N GLY A 339 -6.19 -13.97 16.74
CA GLY A 339 -6.87 -12.69 17.00
C GLY A 339 -8.07 -12.46 16.08
N THR A 340 -8.63 -11.26 16.13
CA THR A 340 -9.83 -10.87 15.37
C THR A 340 -9.64 -9.49 14.75
N GLY A 341 -10.07 -9.31 13.51
CA GLY A 341 -9.98 -8.03 12.80
C GLY A 341 -8.56 -7.49 12.70
N ALA A 342 -8.39 -6.20 12.94
CA ALA A 342 -7.11 -5.49 12.84
C ALA A 342 -6.00 -6.10 13.72
N GLN A 343 -6.37 -6.67 14.89
CA GLN A 343 -5.41 -7.29 15.80
C GLN A 343 -4.58 -8.38 15.11
N THR A 344 -5.19 -9.15 14.21
CA THR A 344 -4.51 -10.23 13.47
C THR A 344 -3.35 -9.68 12.64
N TYR A 345 -3.53 -8.50 12.03
CA TYR A 345 -2.50 -7.84 11.23
C TYR A 345 -1.35 -7.31 12.08
N TYR A 346 -1.63 -6.73 13.25
CA TYR A 346 -0.58 -6.25 14.16
C TYR A 346 0.27 -7.39 14.72
N LYS A 347 -0.38 -8.51 15.04
CA LYS A 347 0.29 -9.75 15.42
C LYS A 347 1.12 -10.33 14.29
N ALA A 348 0.57 -10.39 13.07
CA ALA A 348 1.31 -10.84 11.89
C ALA A 348 2.53 -9.95 11.58
N ALA A 349 2.40 -8.62 11.69
CA ALA A 349 3.51 -7.69 11.56
C ALA A 349 4.60 -7.98 12.60
N ARG A 350 4.22 -8.23 13.84
CA ARG A 350 5.17 -8.59 14.89
C ARG A 350 5.92 -9.90 14.59
N MET A 351 5.19 -10.90 14.11
CA MET A 351 5.79 -12.18 13.69
C MET A 351 6.68 -12.02 12.46
N TYR A 352 6.36 -11.11 11.53
CA TYR A 352 7.19 -10.83 10.36
C TYR A 352 8.55 -10.26 10.79
N ASN A 353 8.54 -9.32 11.75
CA ASN A 353 9.76 -8.71 12.25
C ASN A 353 10.65 -9.65 13.09
N SER A 354 10.05 -10.47 13.95
CA SER A 354 10.78 -11.17 15.01
C SER A 354 10.64 -12.69 14.99
N GLY A 355 9.92 -13.24 14.00
CA GLY A 355 9.62 -14.66 13.85
C GLY A 355 8.59 -15.21 14.84
N SER A 356 8.23 -14.45 15.88
CA SER A 356 7.31 -14.89 16.93
C SER A 356 6.69 -13.72 17.68
N ILE A 357 5.72 -14.01 18.54
CA ILE A 357 5.22 -13.07 19.55
C ILE A 357 5.85 -13.48 20.88
N ASP A 358 6.23 -12.49 21.68
CA ASP A 358 6.75 -12.73 23.03
C ASP A 358 5.78 -13.60 23.87
N GLY A 359 6.32 -14.38 24.82
CA GLY A 359 5.50 -15.26 25.66
C GLY A 359 4.43 -14.53 26.48
N SER A 360 4.62 -13.23 26.74
CA SER A 360 3.61 -12.36 27.38
C SER A 360 2.44 -11.98 26.46
N GLY A 361 2.59 -12.16 25.14
CA GLY A 361 1.64 -11.71 24.12
C GLY A 361 1.77 -10.22 23.74
N LEU A 362 2.72 -9.49 24.35
CA LEU A 362 2.97 -8.08 24.06
C LEU A 362 3.71 -7.92 22.72
N LEU A 363 3.24 -7.00 21.88
CA LEU A 363 3.82 -6.76 20.56
C LEU A 363 5.10 -5.91 20.63
N GLU A 364 5.31 -5.20 21.72
CA GLU A 364 6.55 -4.52 22.06
C GLU A 364 7.57 -5.42 22.78
N GLY A 365 7.21 -6.65 23.16
CA GLY A 365 8.09 -7.57 23.89
C GLY A 365 9.13 -8.25 22.99
N GLY A 366 9.88 -9.22 23.53
CA GLY A 366 10.76 -10.10 22.75
C GLY A 366 12.00 -9.42 22.12
N GLY A 367 12.62 -10.11 21.16
CA GLY A 367 13.77 -9.59 20.39
C GLY A 367 13.38 -8.75 19.17
N ALA A 368 14.37 -8.27 18.40
CA ALA A 368 14.18 -7.41 17.22
C ALA A 368 13.56 -6.03 17.56
N THR A 369 12.88 -5.39 16.59
CA THR A 369 12.46 -3.99 16.70
C THR A 369 11.18 -3.87 17.52
N HIS A 370 11.30 -3.45 18.79
CA HIS A 370 10.17 -3.28 19.73
C HIS A 370 9.03 -2.41 19.17
N CYS A 371 9.38 -1.40 18.38
CA CYS A 371 8.43 -0.44 17.80
C CYS A 371 7.64 -0.94 16.59
N TYR A 372 7.98 -2.11 16.03
CA TYR A 372 7.58 -2.50 14.68
C TYR A 372 6.06 -2.50 14.47
N ALA A 373 5.31 -3.19 15.33
CA ALA A 373 3.86 -3.27 15.20
C ALA A 373 3.17 -1.91 15.41
N SER A 374 3.71 -1.07 16.30
CA SER A 374 3.21 0.29 16.54
C SER A 374 3.44 1.19 15.34
N ASP A 375 4.62 1.14 14.72
CA ASP A 375 4.92 1.90 13.51
C ASP A 375 3.99 1.48 12.36
N VAL A 376 3.78 0.17 12.17
CA VAL A 376 2.84 -0.36 11.17
C VAL A 376 1.41 0.13 11.42
N ALA A 377 0.94 0.13 12.67
CA ALA A 377 -0.38 0.68 13.02
C ALA A 377 -0.50 2.17 12.69
N ASN A 378 0.54 2.97 12.93
CA ASN A 378 0.57 4.38 12.54
C ASN A 378 0.56 4.56 11.02
N ARG A 379 1.29 3.74 10.26
CA ARG A 379 1.29 3.79 8.79
C ARG A 379 -0.11 3.55 8.24
N LEU A 380 -0.83 2.57 8.77
CA LEU A 380 -2.19 2.22 8.34
C LEU A 380 -3.22 3.34 8.59
N ILE A 381 -2.98 4.23 9.56
CA ILE A 381 -3.84 5.40 9.83
C ILE A 381 -3.29 6.70 9.24
N GLY A 382 -2.22 6.62 8.45
CA GLY A 382 -1.76 7.71 7.59
C GLY A 382 -0.37 8.27 7.87
N TRP A 383 0.42 7.67 8.77
CA TRP A 383 1.79 8.14 8.99
C TRP A 383 2.70 7.82 7.79
N SER A 384 3.36 8.86 7.27
CA SER A 384 4.19 8.79 6.05
C SER A 384 5.44 9.68 6.14
N GLU A 385 6.22 9.56 7.21
CA GLU A 385 7.39 10.43 7.47
C GLU A 385 8.73 9.65 7.60
N GLY A 386 8.81 8.41 7.11
CA GLY A 386 10.08 7.65 6.99
C GLY A 386 10.29 6.51 8.00
N VAL A 387 11.54 6.31 8.44
CA VAL A 387 12.10 5.04 8.99
C VAL A 387 11.53 4.51 10.31
N GLY A 388 10.90 5.33 11.15
CA GLY A 388 10.44 4.89 12.49
C GLY A 388 10.07 6.07 13.39
N GLY A 389 8.81 6.13 13.83
CA GLY A 389 8.32 7.22 14.69
C GLY A 389 8.31 6.85 16.17
N CYS A 390 8.21 5.56 16.49
CA CYS A 390 8.27 5.07 17.86
C CYS A 390 9.68 5.11 18.47
N ARG A 391 9.73 5.25 19.80
CA ARG A 391 10.93 5.17 20.64
C ARG A 391 10.58 4.39 21.91
N LEU A 392 11.18 3.22 22.10
CA LEU A 392 11.01 2.31 23.24
C LEU A 392 12.36 1.86 23.78
#